data_AF-I7KKH1-F1
#
_entry.id   AF-I7KKH1-F1
#
_cell.length_a   1.000
_cell.length_b   1.000
_cell.length_c   1.000
_cell.angle_alpha   90.00
_cell.angle_beta   90.00
_cell.angle_gamma   90.00
#
_symmetry.space_group_name_H-M   'P 1'
#
loop_
_entity.id
_entity.type
_entity.pdbx_description
1 polymer ?
#
loop_
_entity_poly.entity_id
_entity_poly.type
_entity_poly.pdbx_seq_one_letter_code
_entity_poly.pdbx_strand_id
1 'polypeptide(L)'
;MKKRIYLLFISLLACVSLGLTTTSFTSQPVQAASKKYAQAKLVLPKGYTRDSLYKAYQGKASKTFIKASMAGMKSNDFSRNNVSESKQDDTTMVNPTKLTAKQNKELADFTLRIINQARSQLALPKWRYSKGTTKLAADIASEYTKHKKGIQNGNHYVAGIVRACKKNGLNLNDNYVEDMAGFASKQKTLSMTSLKKDIYFGLKQMIFGYTGPNEKFITKTSLYREWEHAGDLFNTQGSTHDGDFNYFGLSISLIDHVYSLHFISVPNFVVNSKTYNRNFKI
;
A
#
# COMPACT_ATOMS: atom_id res chain seq x y z
N MET A 1 24.06 -1.71 -9.39
CA MET A 1 23.47 -2.55 -10.46
C MET A 1 22.00 -2.22 -10.59
N LYS A 2 21.59 -1.56 -11.68
CA LYS A 2 20.18 -1.24 -11.96
C LYS A 2 19.45 -2.52 -12.41
N LYS A 3 18.66 -3.15 -11.54
CA LYS A 3 17.71 -4.18 -11.97
C LYS A 3 16.41 -3.49 -12.40
N ARG A 4 16.01 -3.74 -13.65
CA ARG A 4 14.74 -3.26 -14.22
C ARG A 4 13.61 -4.03 -13.53
N ILE A 5 12.69 -3.31 -12.91
CA ILE A 5 11.50 -3.86 -12.25
C ILE A 5 10.45 -4.15 -13.34
N TYR A 6 9.88 -5.36 -13.28
CA TYR A 6 8.72 -5.76 -14.07
C TYR A 6 7.57 -5.99 -13.08
N LEU A 7 6.71 -4.98 -12.86
CA LEU A 7 5.42 -5.23 -12.21
C LEU A 7 4.55 -6.02 -13.19
N LEU A 8 4.27 -7.28 -12.86
CA LEU A 8 3.33 -8.13 -13.60
C LEU A 8 1.90 -7.78 -13.18
N PHE A 9 1.19 -7.04 -14.03
CA PHE A 9 -0.27 -6.87 -13.95
C PHE A 9 -0.97 -7.95 -14.79
N ILE A 10 -1.84 -8.72 -14.15
CA ILE A 10 -2.81 -9.60 -14.85
C ILE A 10 -4.21 -9.09 -14.48
N SER A 11 -4.88 -8.47 -15.45
CA SER A 11 -6.31 -8.15 -15.39
C SER A 11 -7.13 -9.43 -15.56
N LEU A 12 -8.16 -9.65 -14.73
CA LEU A 12 -9.11 -10.74 -14.96
C LEU A 12 -10.48 -10.19 -15.42
N LEU A 13 -10.84 -10.53 -16.65
CA LEU A 13 -12.23 -10.65 -17.11
C LEU A 13 -12.80 -11.95 -16.51
N ALA A 14 -13.97 -11.88 -15.88
CA ALA A 14 -14.77 -13.06 -15.59
C ALA A 14 -16.05 -12.97 -16.42
N CYS A 15 -16.10 -13.71 -17.53
CA CYS A 15 -17.33 -14.11 -18.20
C CYS A 15 -17.58 -15.56 -17.82
N VAL A 16 -18.67 -15.81 -17.10
CA VAL A 16 -19.23 -17.16 -16.95
C VAL A 16 -20.71 -17.03 -17.28
N SER A 17 -21.07 -17.47 -18.49
CA SER A 17 -22.44 -17.83 -18.84
C SER A 17 -22.66 -19.26 -18.37
N LEU A 18 -23.46 -19.45 -17.31
CA LEU A 18 -23.97 -20.76 -16.91
C LEU A 18 -25.46 -20.80 -17.20
N GLY A 19 -25.85 -21.81 -17.97
CA GLY A 19 -27.24 -22.09 -18.33
C GLY A 19 -28.09 -22.39 -17.10
N LEU A 20 -29.35 -21.98 -17.17
CA LEU A 20 -30.35 -22.25 -16.15
C LEU A 20 -30.73 -23.74 -16.17
N THR A 21 -30.53 -24.41 -15.05
CA THR A 21 -31.34 -25.56 -14.64
C THR A 21 -32.08 -25.17 -13.36
N THR A 22 -33.42 -25.09 -13.46
CA THR A 22 -34.29 -24.74 -12.34
C THR A 22 -34.45 -25.93 -11.41
N THR A 23 -33.74 -25.90 -10.29
CA THR A 23 -34.03 -26.76 -9.13
C THR A 23 -34.57 -25.89 -8.01
N SER A 24 -35.80 -26.17 -7.59
CA SER A 24 -36.49 -25.45 -6.53
C SER A 24 -35.88 -25.82 -5.18
N PHE A 25 -34.99 -24.97 -4.67
CA PHE A 25 -34.51 -25.05 -3.29
C PHE A 25 -35.40 -24.20 -2.39
N THR A 26 -36.01 -24.84 -1.40
CA THR A 26 -36.60 -24.16 -0.24
C THR A 26 -35.47 -23.40 0.47
N SER A 27 -35.54 -22.07 0.45
CA SER A 27 -34.56 -21.22 1.12
C SER A 27 -34.80 -21.25 2.62
N GLN A 28 -33.98 -21.99 3.35
CA GLN A 28 -33.79 -21.68 4.77
C GLN A 28 -33.15 -20.30 4.87
N PRO A 29 -33.61 -19.42 5.78
CA PRO A 29 -32.95 -18.14 5.98
C PRO A 29 -31.53 -18.38 6.48
N VAL A 30 -30.56 -18.25 5.58
CA VAL A 30 -29.14 -18.19 5.96
C VAL A 30 -29.00 -16.95 6.83
N GLN A 31 -28.88 -17.15 8.13
CA GLN A 31 -28.61 -16.06 9.06
C GLN A 31 -27.28 -15.44 8.67
N ALA A 32 -27.35 -14.28 8.00
CA ALA A 32 -26.17 -13.58 7.54
C ALA A 32 -25.25 -13.35 8.76
N ALA A 33 -24.03 -13.90 8.69
CA ALA A 33 -23.07 -13.77 9.77
C ALA A 33 -22.93 -12.29 10.15
N SER A 34 -23.16 -11.97 11.42
CA SER A 34 -23.17 -10.59 11.90
C SER A 34 -21.82 -9.92 11.63
N LYS A 35 -21.87 -8.73 11.04
CA LYS A 35 -20.66 -7.97 10.69
C LYS A 35 -19.95 -7.51 11.96
N LYS A 36 -18.66 -7.82 12.06
CA LYS A 36 -17.83 -7.46 13.22
C LYS A 36 -17.16 -6.11 13.00
N TYR A 37 -17.13 -5.29 14.05
CA TYR A 37 -16.41 -4.01 14.04
C TYR A 37 -15.17 -4.12 14.92
N ALA A 38 -14.00 -3.89 14.34
CA ALA A 38 -12.73 -3.92 15.05
C ALA A 38 -11.69 -3.11 14.28
N GLN A 39 -10.83 -2.40 15.02
CA GLN A 39 -9.68 -1.74 14.43
C GLN A 39 -8.77 -2.76 13.72
N ALA A 40 -8.32 -2.41 12.53
CA ALA A 40 -7.34 -3.19 11.79
C ALA A 40 -6.03 -3.28 12.59
N LYS A 41 -5.45 -4.48 12.60
CA LYS A 41 -4.17 -4.78 13.24
C LYS A 41 -3.26 -5.48 12.25
N LEU A 42 -1.98 -5.13 12.22
CA LEU A 42 -0.96 -5.85 11.48
C LEU A 42 0.10 -6.39 12.43
N VAL A 43 0.31 -7.71 12.40
CA VAL A 43 1.26 -8.43 13.24
C VAL A 43 2.32 -9.08 12.35
N LEU A 44 3.59 -8.81 12.65
CA LEU A 44 4.71 -9.45 11.98
C LEU A 44 4.84 -10.90 12.49
N PRO A 45 5.00 -11.87 11.58
CA PRO A 45 5.11 -13.27 11.94
C PRO A 45 6.47 -13.55 12.61
N LYS A 46 6.51 -14.61 13.43
CA LYS A 46 7.79 -15.10 14.01
C LYS A 46 8.81 -15.33 12.89
N GLY A 47 10.03 -14.84 13.10
CA GLY A 47 11.11 -14.92 12.11
C GLY A 47 11.16 -13.76 11.11
N TYR A 48 10.21 -12.83 11.15
CA TYR A 48 10.31 -11.57 10.42
C TYR A 48 11.15 -10.57 11.22
N THR A 49 12.46 -10.50 10.93
CA THR A 49 13.42 -9.63 11.64
C THR A 49 14.03 -8.60 10.69
N ARG A 50 14.61 -7.52 11.25
CA ARG A 50 15.33 -6.49 10.47
C ARG A 50 16.42 -7.08 9.58
N ASP A 51 17.25 -7.97 10.13
CA ASP A 51 18.35 -8.60 9.37
C ASP A 51 17.85 -9.47 8.23
N SER A 52 16.76 -10.23 8.46
CA SER A 52 16.18 -11.09 7.43
C SER A 52 15.55 -10.26 6.32
N LEU A 53 14.88 -9.16 6.69
CA LEU A 53 14.34 -8.20 5.76
C LEU A 53 15.44 -7.51 4.95
N TYR A 54 16.52 -7.04 5.58
CA TYR A 54 17.64 -6.44 4.86
C TYR A 54 18.26 -7.41 3.83
N LYS A 55 18.46 -8.67 4.21
CA LYS A 55 18.91 -9.71 3.26
C LYS A 55 17.90 -9.92 2.13
N ALA A 56 16.60 -9.89 2.43
CA ALA A 56 15.56 -10.00 1.42
C ALA A 56 15.53 -8.82 0.46
N TYR A 57 15.67 -7.59 0.96
CA TYR A 57 15.83 -6.36 0.18
C TYR A 57 17.03 -6.45 -0.79
N GLN A 58 18.13 -7.06 -0.36
CA GLN A 58 19.28 -7.35 -1.22
C GLN A 58 19.05 -8.46 -2.26
N GLY A 59 17.82 -9.00 -2.37
CA GLY A 59 17.48 -10.11 -3.24
C GLY A 59 17.93 -11.48 -2.72
N LYS A 60 18.27 -11.59 -1.43
CA LYS A 60 18.78 -12.81 -0.79
C LYS A 60 17.83 -13.31 0.31
N ALA A 61 16.52 -13.29 0.04
CA ALA A 61 15.52 -13.78 0.97
C ALA A 61 15.72 -15.28 1.26
N SER A 62 15.83 -15.66 2.52
CA SER A 62 15.98 -17.07 2.91
C SER A 62 14.65 -17.82 2.80
N LYS A 63 14.69 -19.15 2.65
CA LYS A 63 13.48 -19.99 2.67
C LYS A 63 12.69 -19.82 3.98
N THR A 64 13.36 -19.58 5.10
CA THR A 64 12.71 -19.35 6.41
C THR A 64 12.00 -18.01 6.46
N PHE A 65 12.62 -16.95 5.92
CA PHE A 65 11.99 -15.63 5.84
C PHE A 65 10.80 -15.59 4.87
N ILE A 66 10.88 -16.33 3.76
CA ILE A 66 9.73 -16.51 2.85
C ILE A 66 8.58 -17.22 3.57
N LYS A 67 8.84 -18.30 4.31
CA LYS A 67 7.82 -18.98 5.13
C LYS A 67 7.21 -18.04 6.18
N ALA A 68 8.03 -17.22 6.83
CA ALA A 68 7.53 -16.21 7.76
C ALA A 68 6.59 -15.23 7.02
N SER A 69 7.03 -14.66 5.90
CA SER A 69 6.24 -13.75 5.07
C SER A 69 4.90 -14.37 4.62
N MET A 70 4.89 -15.64 4.22
CA MET A 70 3.67 -16.39 3.90
C MET A 70 2.74 -16.52 5.11
N ALA A 71 3.29 -16.82 6.29
CA ALA A 71 2.53 -16.84 7.53
C ALA A 71 1.94 -15.46 7.86
N GLY A 72 2.68 -14.38 7.60
CA GLY A 72 2.22 -12.99 7.73
C GLY A 72 1.06 -12.66 6.80
N MET A 73 1.16 -13.02 5.51
CA MET A 73 0.05 -12.87 4.56
C MET A 73 -1.22 -13.62 5.01
N LYS A 74 -1.04 -14.80 5.62
CA LYS A 74 -2.11 -15.65 6.13
C LYS A 74 -2.71 -15.13 7.44
N SER A 75 -1.93 -14.71 8.44
CA SER A 75 -2.48 -14.31 9.74
C SER A 75 -3.15 -12.92 9.73
N ASN A 76 -2.69 -12.03 8.85
CA ASN A 76 -3.20 -10.66 8.73
C ASN A 76 -4.39 -10.62 7.76
N ASP A 77 -5.62 -10.65 8.29
CA ASP A 77 -6.81 -11.06 7.54
C ASP A 77 -7.93 -10.01 7.42
N PHE A 78 -7.67 -8.79 7.92
CA PHE A 78 -8.63 -7.68 7.89
C PHE A 78 -9.19 -7.39 6.48
N SER A 79 -8.34 -7.51 5.45
CA SER A 79 -8.70 -7.31 4.04
C SER A 79 -9.69 -8.33 3.48
N ARG A 80 -9.80 -9.53 4.06
CA ARG A 80 -10.64 -10.63 3.53
C ARG A 80 -11.78 -11.08 4.44
N ASN A 81 -11.71 -10.78 5.74
CA ASN A 81 -12.77 -11.15 6.67
C ASN A 81 -13.95 -10.17 6.60
N ASN A 82 -15.11 -10.59 7.12
CA ASN A 82 -16.30 -9.73 7.30
C ASN A 82 -16.14 -8.79 8.52
N VAL A 83 -15.05 -8.02 8.52
CA VAL A 83 -14.69 -7.02 9.53
C VAL A 83 -14.59 -5.64 8.87
N SER A 84 -14.92 -4.60 9.62
CA SER A 84 -14.71 -3.18 9.27
C SER A 84 -14.32 -2.42 10.54
N GLU A 85 -13.75 -1.21 10.45
CA GLU A 85 -13.39 -0.49 11.68
C GLU A 85 -14.61 0.15 12.36
N SER A 86 -15.65 0.51 11.59
CA SER A 86 -16.88 1.09 12.13
C SER A 86 -18.08 0.91 11.19
N LYS A 87 -19.30 1.05 11.74
CA LYS A 87 -20.53 1.15 10.96
C LYS A 87 -20.52 2.35 9.99
N GLN A 88 -19.88 3.44 10.40
CA GLN A 88 -19.80 4.65 9.59
C GLN A 88 -18.93 4.44 8.33
N ASP A 89 -17.87 3.64 8.43
CA ASP A 89 -17.00 3.35 7.29
C ASP A 89 -17.73 2.57 6.18
N ASP A 90 -18.72 1.77 6.57
CA ASP A 90 -19.50 0.97 5.64
C ASP A 90 -20.45 1.80 4.79
N THR A 91 -20.96 2.90 5.35
CA THR A 91 -21.94 3.78 4.69
C THR A 91 -21.29 5.01 4.08
N THR A 92 -20.08 5.39 4.50
CA THR A 92 -19.35 6.53 3.96
C THR A 92 -18.81 6.21 2.57
N MET A 93 -19.46 6.74 1.53
CA MET A 93 -19.02 6.60 0.14
C MET A 93 -17.97 7.67 -0.20
N VAL A 94 -16.90 7.22 -0.85
CA VAL A 94 -15.71 8.01 -1.16
C VAL A 94 -15.44 7.92 -2.65
N ASN A 95 -15.16 9.06 -3.29
CA ASN A 95 -14.61 9.07 -4.65
C ASN A 95 -13.07 9.06 -4.55
N PRO A 96 -12.39 7.99 -4.99
CA PRO A 96 -10.94 7.89 -4.85
C PRO A 96 -10.16 9.01 -5.56
N THR A 97 -10.75 9.65 -6.59
CA THR A 97 -10.14 10.77 -7.32
C THR A 97 -10.45 12.15 -6.76
N LYS A 98 -11.39 12.23 -5.81
CA LYS A 98 -11.90 13.50 -5.27
C LYS A 98 -12.10 13.38 -3.75
N LEU A 99 -11.04 12.99 -3.04
CA LEU A 99 -11.05 12.93 -1.59
C LEU A 99 -11.20 14.33 -1.00
N THR A 100 -12.13 14.49 -0.05
CA THR A 100 -12.12 15.66 0.84
C THR A 100 -10.87 15.63 1.73
N ALA A 101 -10.47 16.79 2.27
CA ALA A 101 -9.35 16.87 3.22
C ALA A 101 -9.53 15.94 4.43
N LYS A 102 -10.76 15.81 4.94
CA LYS A 102 -11.10 14.91 6.05
C LYS A 102 -10.92 13.44 5.66
N GLN A 103 -11.44 13.03 4.51
CA GLN A 103 -11.29 11.64 4.02
C GLN A 103 -9.83 11.29 3.74
N ASN A 104 -9.07 12.22 3.13
CA ASN A 104 -7.65 12.00 2.89
C ASN A 104 -6.87 11.86 4.21
N LYS A 105 -7.13 12.74 5.19
CA LYS A 105 -6.52 12.64 6.53
C LYS A 105 -6.86 11.33 7.23
N GLU A 106 -8.12 10.90 7.16
CA GLU A 106 -8.56 9.64 7.76
C GLU A 106 -7.85 8.43 7.15
N LEU A 107 -7.76 8.36 5.82
CA LEU A 107 -7.05 7.29 5.11
C LEU A 107 -5.54 7.33 5.41
N ALA A 108 -4.94 8.52 5.49
CA ALA A 108 -3.54 8.68 5.86
C ALA A 108 -3.27 8.22 7.30
N ASP A 109 -4.13 8.57 8.25
CA ASP A 109 -4.03 8.14 9.65
C ASP A 109 -4.22 6.63 9.81
N PHE A 110 -5.19 6.06 9.10
CA PHE A 110 -5.37 4.61 9.02
C PHE A 110 -4.09 3.94 8.54
N THR A 111 -3.56 4.39 7.39
CA THR A 111 -2.34 3.84 6.78
C THR A 111 -1.15 3.94 7.72
N LEU A 112 -0.93 5.13 8.28
CA LEU A 112 0.18 5.41 9.18
C LEU A 112 0.11 4.58 10.46
N ARG A 113 -1.09 4.33 11.00
CA ARG A 113 -1.28 3.44 12.16
C ARG A 113 -0.84 2.01 11.83
N ILE A 114 -1.20 1.48 10.66
CA ILE A 114 -0.80 0.12 10.25
C ILE A 114 0.72 0.03 10.05
N ILE A 115 1.33 1.00 9.35
CA ILE A 115 2.79 1.08 9.20
C ILE A 115 3.47 1.12 10.58
N ASN A 116 2.99 1.98 11.48
CA ASN A 116 3.59 2.13 12.81
C ASN A 116 3.38 0.92 13.73
N GLN A 117 2.30 0.15 13.57
CA GLN A 117 2.15 -1.14 14.24
C GLN A 117 3.25 -2.11 13.83
N ALA A 118 3.55 -2.21 12.52
CA ALA A 118 4.61 -3.06 12.00
C ALA A 118 5.99 -2.57 12.46
N ARG A 119 6.28 -1.27 12.33
CA ARG A 119 7.55 -0.65 12.75
C ARG A 119 7.84 -0.85 14.24
N SER A 120 6.84 -0.71 15.10
CA SER A 120 7.01 -0.90 16.54
C SER A 120 7.43 -2.34 16.90
N GLN A 121 6.96 -3.35 16.15
CA GLN A 121 7.35 -4.75 16.35
C GLN A 121 8.82 -5.03 15.97
N LEU A 122 9.45 -4.13 15.22
CA LEU A 122 10.88 -4.16 14.89
C LEU A 122 11.68 -3.15 15.72
N ALA A 123 11.10 -2.59 16.77
CA ALA A 123 11.68 -1.52 17.60
C ALA A 123 12.13 -0.29 16.80
N LEU A 124 11.40 0.04 15.73
CA LEU A 124 11.69 1.20 14.89
C LEU A 124 10.86 2.42 15.32
N PRO A 125 11.44 3.64 15.29
CA PRO A 125 10.73 4.90 15.46
C PRO A 125 9.48 5.01 14.59
N LYS A 126 8.41 5.61 15.12
CA LYS A 126 7.17 5.82 14.39
C LYS A 126 7.32 6.90 13.33
N TRP A 127 6.78 6.63 12.13
CA TRP A 127 6.55 7.64 11.11
C TRP A 127 5.51 8.66 11.56
N ARG A 128 5.55 9.85 10.95
CA ARG A 128 4.73 11.01 11.36
C ARG A 128 3.90 11.51 10.18
N TYR A 129 2.65 11.87 10.45
CA TYR A 129 1.83 12.58 9.47
C TYR A 129 2.45 13.96 9.18
N SER A 130 2.39 14.39 7.91
CA SER A 130 2.87 15.70 7.47
C SER A 130 1.92 16.32 6.46
N LYS A 131 1.58 17.60 6.66
CA LYS A 131 0.76 18.36 5.70
C LYS A 131 1.53 18.58 4.41
N GLY A 132 2.83 18.85 4.50
CA GLY A 132 3.70 19.00 3.34
C GLY A 132 3.85 17.72 2.52
N THR A 133 3.98 16.58 3.19
CA THR A 133 4.04 15.27 2.50
C THR A 133 2.68 14.91 1.89
N THR A 134 1.58 15.27 2.55
CA THR A 134 0.23 15.13 1.97
C THR A 134 0.06 15.98 0.71
N LYS A 135 0.57 17.22 0.72
CA LYS A 135 0.59 18.07 -0.48
C LYS A 135 1.45 17.46 -1.60
N LEU A 136 2.64 16.97 -1.26
CA LEU A 136 3.51 16.27 -2.22
C LEU A 136 2.79 15.06 -2.83
N ALA A 137 2.09 14.26 -2.02
CA ALA A 137 1.31 13.12 -2.50
C ALA A 137 0.23 13.56 -3.50
N ALA A 138 -0.53 14.61 -3.18
CA ALA A 138 -1.53 15.15 -4.10
C ALA A 138 -0.91 15.64 -5.43
N ASP A 139 0.25 16.30 -5.38
CA ASP A 139 0.97 16.73 -6.59
C ASP A 139 1.48 15.53 -7.41
N ILE A 140 1.96 14.46 -6.77
CA ILE A 140 2.35 13.22 -7.44
C ILE A 140 1.15 12.56 -8.13
N ALA A 141 0.03 12.37 -7.43
CA ALA A 141 -1.19 11.81 -8.02
C ALA A 141 -1.71 12.65 -9.20
N SER A 142 -1.54 13.98 -9.14
CA SER A 142 -1.86 14.89 -10.25
C SER A 142 -0.97 14.63 -11.47
N GLU A 143 0.33 14.42 -11.27
CA GLU A 143 1.27 14.06 -12.34
C GLU A 143 0.91 12.73 -13.00
N TYR A 144 0.55 11.70 -12.22
CA TYR A 144 0.03 10.43 -12.76
C TYR A 144 -1.23 10.66 -13.62
N THR A 145 -2.22 11.38 -13.06
CA THR A 145 -3.51 11.62 -13.73
C THR A 145 -3.35 12.41 -15.03
N LYS A 146 -2.60 13.52 -15.00
CA LYS A 146 -2.37 14.40 -16.16
C LYS A 146 -1.70 13.66 -17.32
N HIS A 147 -0.83 12.71 -17.02
CA HIS A 147 -0.04 11.99 -18.02
C HIS A 147 -0.60 10.61 -18.35
N LYS A 148 -1.82 10.28 -17.87
CA LYS A 148 -2.47 8.98 -18.06
C LYS A 148 -1.54 7.82 -17.66
N LYS A 149 -0.81 8.01 -16.57
CA LYS A 149 0.06 7.00 -15.97
C LYS A 149 -0.62 6.43 -14.74
N GLY A 150 -0.48 5.13 -14.54
CA GLY A 150 -0.92 4.42 -13.36
C GLY A 150 -0.11 3.14 -13.19
N ILE A 151 -0.36 2.45 -12.09
CA ILE A 151 0.31 1.21 -11.74
C ILE A 151 0.22 0.12 -12.83
N GLN A 152 -0.85 0.10 -13.62
CA GLN A 152 -1.02 -0.81 -14.76
C GLN A 152 0.00 -0.59 -15.89
N ASN A 153 0.75 0.52 -15.89
CA ASN A 153 1.85 0.72 -16.82
C ASN A 153 3.15 0.00 -16.40
N GLY A 154 3.11 -0.76 -15.30
CA GLY A 154 4.16 -1.70 -14.93
C GLY A 154 5.39 -1.10 -14.22
N ASN A 155 5.42 0.22 -13.98
CA ASN A 155 6.48 0.91 -13.25
C ASN A 155 5.97 2.24 -12.66
N HIS A 156 6.68 2.75 -11.66
CA HIS A 156 6.48 4.11 -11.14
C HIS A 156 6.67 5.18 -12.22
N TYR A 157 5.90 6.27 -12.15
CA TYR A 157 6.06 7.41 -13.04
C TYR A 157 7.13 8.38 -12.52
N VAL A 158 8.39 7.92 -12.54
CA VAL A 158 9.56 8.64 -11.98
C VAL A 158 9.65 10.09 -12.44
N ALA A 159 9.44 10.36 -13.74
CA ALA A 159 9.48 11.73 -14.26
C ALA A 159 8.44 12.66 -13.60
N GLY A 160 7.24 12.15 -13.30
CA GLY A 160 6.21 12.87 -12.58
C GLY A 160 6.56 13.07 -11.11
N ILE A 161 7.05 12.02 -10.45
CA ILE A 161 7.50 12.06 -9.05
C ILE A 161 8.58 13.13 -8.86
N VAL A 162 9.61 13.13 -9.71
CA VAL A 162 10.71 14.11 -9.67
C VAL A 162 10.21 15.54 -9.87
N ARG A 163 9.27 15.78 -10.80
CA ARG A 163 8.68 17.11 -11.00
C ARG A 163 7.90 17.56 -9.75
N ALA A 164 7.10 16.68 -9.17
CA ALA A 164 6.34 16.98 -7.95
C ALA A 164 7.27 17.23 -6.75
N CYS A 165 8.34 16.46 -6.59
CA CYS A 165 9.37 16.70 -5.56
C CYS A 165 9.98 18.10 -5.72
N LYS A 166 10.44 18.46 -6.93
CA LYS A 166 11.03 19.78 -7.20
C LYS A 166 10.04 20.91 -6.94
N LYS A 167 8.79 20.76 -7.38
CA LYS A 167 7.70 21.73 -7.13
C LYS A 167 7.46 21.96 -5.64
N ASN A 168 7.66 20.93 -4.81
CA ASN A 168 7.49 21.00 -3.37
C ASN A 168 8.79 21.32 -2.60
N GLY A 169 9.90 21.59 -3.29
CA GLY A 169 11.14 22.00 -2.64
C GLY A 169 12.12 20.88 -2.30
N LEU A 170 11.94 19.70 -2.87
CA LEU A 170 12.85 18.56 -2.76
C LEU A 170 13.67 18.42 -4.04
N ASN A 171 14.99 18.44 -3.90
CA ASN A 171 15.95 18.19 -4.97
C ASN A 171 16.28 16.69 -5.05
N LEU A 172 15.33 15.91 -5.56
CA LEU A 172 15.45 14.48 -5.82
C LEU A 172 15.40 14.22 -7.32
N ASN A 173 16.08 13.18 -7.80
CA ASN A 173 16.23 12.86 -9.22
C ASN A 173 15.73 11.46 -9.61
N ASP A 174 15.17 10.71 -8.67
CA ASP A 174 14.57 9.39 -8.87
C ASP A 174 13.38 9.21 -7.90
N ASN A 175 12.74 8.03 -7.93
CA ASN A 175 11.77 7.64 -6.92
C ASN A 175 12.49 7.24 -5.62
N TYR A 176 12.46 8.14 -4.63
CA TYR A 176 12.92 7.89 -3.26
C TYR A 176 11.81 8.10 -2.23
N VAL A 177 10.58 8.31 -2.68
CA VAL A 177 9.49 8.79 -1.81
C VAL A 177 8.19 8.02 -1.96
N GLU A 178 8.02 7.22 -3.01
CA GLU A 178 6.75 6.55 -3.30
C GLU A 178 6.89 5.03 -3.28
N ASP A 179 6.09 4.40 -2.43
CA ASP A 179 5.59 3.05 -2.63
C ASP A 179 4.19 3.11 -3.26
N MET A 180 3.82 2.11 -4.06
CA MET A 180 2.55 2.13 -4.80
C MET A 180 1.85 0.77 -4.79
N ALA A 181 0.53 0.78 -4.58
CA ALA A 181 -0.34 -0.39 -4.75
C ALA A 181 -1.53 -0.07 -5.67
N GLY A 182 -2.12 -1.08 -6.31
CA GLY A 182 -3.06 -0.89 -7.39
C GLY A 182 -4.27 -1.80 -7.34
N PHE A 183 -5.44 -1.24 -7.62
CA PHE A 183 -6.70 -1.95 -7.50
C PHE A 183 -7.64 -1.57 -8.64
N ALA A 184 -8.33 -2.58 -9.18
CA ALA A 184 -9.33 -2.37 -10.21
C ALA A 184 -10.71 -2.18 -9.56
N SER A 185 -11.44 -1.15 -9.98
CA SER A 185 -12.85 -0.94 -9.66
C SER A 185 -13.59 -0.34 -10.82
N LYS A 186 -14.75 -0.92 -11.14
CA LYS A 186 -15.71 -0.33 -12.09
C LYS A 186 -16.59 0.74 -11.43
N GLN A 187 -16.57 0.84 -10.10
CA GLN A 187 -17.38 1.79 -9.36
C GLN A 187 -16.67 3.14 -9.27
N LYS A 188 -17.40 4.23 -9.50
CA LYS A 188 -16.90 5.60 -9.35
C LYS A 188 -16.63 5.97 -7.88
N THR A 189 -17.33 5.31 -6.96
CA THR A 189 -17.21 5.50 -5.52
C THR A 189 -17.05 4.16 -4.84
N LEU A 190 -16.35 4.16 -3.71
CA LEU A 190 -16.11 2.99 -2.85
C LEU A 190 -16.50 3.35 -1.42
N SER A 191 -16.92 2.38 -0.62
CA SER A 191 -17.05 2.62 0.82
C SER A 191 -15.67 2.91 1.44
N MET A 192 -15.64 3.68 2.54
CA MET A 192 -14.42 3.87 3.32
C MET A 192 -13.87 2.53 3.81
N THR A 193 -14.74 1.57 4.16
CA THR A 193 -14.36 0.19 4.47
C THR A 193 -13.60 -0.47 3.32
N SER A 194 -14.08 -0.37 2.08
CA SER A 194 -13.42 -0.93 0.90
C SER A 194 -12.02 -0.33 0.73
N LEU A 195 -11.89 0.99 0.76
CA LEU A 195 -10.59 1.66 0.63
C LEU A 195 -9.61 1.30 1.75
N LYS A 196 -10.06 1.21 3.01
CA LYS A 196 -9.23 0.76 4.14
C LYS A 196 -8.76 -0.69 3.94
N LYS A 197 -9.61 -1.57 3.39
CA LYS A 197 -9.21 -2.96 3.09
C LYS A 197 -8.19 -3.04 1.95
N ASP A 198 -8.33 -2.21 0.92
CA ASP A 198 -7.36 -2.15 -0.18
C ASP A 198 -6.02 -1.61 0.29
N ILE A 199 -6.02 -0.52 1.07
CA ILE A 199 -4.81 0.00 1.71
C ILE A 199 -4.15 -1.07 2.58
N TYR A 200 -4.93 -1.76 3.42
CA TYR A 200 -4.41 -2.82 4.29
C TYR A 200 -3.80 -3.96 3.46
N PHE A 201 -4.48 -4.40 2.40
CA PHE A 201 -3.96 -5.43 1.51
C PHE A 201 -2.67 -4.97 0.84
N GLY A 202 -2.64 -3.77 0.24
CA GLY A 202 -1.45 -3.21 -0.39
C GLY A 202 -0.26 -3.12 0.57
N LEU A 203 -0.45 -2.62 1.80
CA LEU A 203 0.58 -2.64 2.84
C LEU A 203 1.06 -4.04 3.15
N LYS A 204 0.13 -5.00 3.28
CA LYS A 204 0.47 -6.39 3.57
C LYS A 204 1.30 -7.02 2.44
N GLN A 205 0.95 -6.72 1.18
CA GLN A 205 1.73 -7.15 0.01
C GLN A 205 3.15 -6.62 0.06
N MET A 206 3.29 -5.30 0.26
CA MET A 206 4.59 -4.62 0.32
C MET A 206 5.44 -5.15 1.48
N ILE A 207 4.89 -5.24 2.69
CA ILE A 207 5.58 -5.71 3.89
C ILE A 207 6.05 -7.16 3.72
N PHE A 208 5.21 -8.06 3.20
CA PHE A 208 5.56 -9.48 3.09
C PHE A 208 6.14 -9.87 1.73
N GLY A 209 6.41 -8.90 0.87
CA GLY A 209 6.97 -9.08 -0.47
C GLY A 209 6.15 -9.95 -1.41
N TYR A 210 4.82 -9.90 -1.27
CA TYR A 210 3.87 -10.72 -2.01
C TYR A 210 3.34 -9.99 -3.26
N THR A 211 3.59 -10.55 -4.42
CA THR A 211 3.27 -9.97 -5.74
C THR A 211 2.04 -10.60 -6.39
N GLY A 212 1.22 -11.33 -5.64
CA GLY A 212 0.04 -11.97 -6.19
C GLY A 212 -1.12 -11.00 -6.39
N PRO A 213 -2.01 -11.22 -7.37
CA PRO A 213 -3.08 -10.27 -7.71
C PRO A 213 -4.20 -10.19 -6.65
N ASN A 214 -4.28 -11.18 -5.76
CA ASN A 214 -5.26 -11.26 -4.68
C ASN A 214 -4.81 -12.31 -3.65
N GLU A 215 -5.60 -12.50 -2.60
CA GLU A 215 -5.25 -13.42 -1.50
C GLU A 215 -5.43 -14.92 -1.80
N LYS A 216 -5.98 -15.31 -2.96
CA LYS A 216 -6.17 -16.74 -3.29
C LYS A 216 -4.85 -17.50 -3.47
N PHE A 217 -3.77 -16.78 -3.72
CA PHE A 217 -2.47 -17.37 -4.06
C PHE A 217 -1.39 -17.16 -2.99
N ILE A 218 -1.78 -16.78 -1.76
CA ILE A 218 -0.81 -16.56 -0.65
C ILE A 218 -0.01 -17.80 -0.29
N THR A 219 -0.44 -19.00 -0.70
CA THR A 219 0.30 -20.26 -0.52
C THR A 219 1.36 -20.51 -1.61
N LYS A 220 1.38 -19.72 -2.70
CA LYS A 220 2.35 -19.88 -3.79
C LYS A 220 3.65 -19.15 -3.47
N THR A 221 4.67 -19.90 -3.05
CA THR A 221 6.00 -19.39 -2.73
C THR A 221 6.63 -18.53 -3.84
N SER A 222 6.37 -18.83 -5.12
CA SER A 222 6.91 -18.07 -6.26
C SER A 222 6.39 -16.63 -6.36
N LEU A 223 5.34 -16.28 -5.61
CA LEU A 223 4.79 -14.92 -5.52
C LEU A 223 5.44 -14.09 -4.39
N TYR A 224 6.42 -14.62 -3.67
CA TYR A 224 7.15 -13.91 -2.61
C TYR A 224 8.53 -13.54 -3.12
N ARG A 225 8.69 -12.32 -3.63
CA ARG A 225 9.89 -11.93 -4.38
C ARG A 225 10.24 -10.44 -4.39
N GLU A 226 9.44 -9.57 -3.77
CA GLU A 226 9.58 -8.11 -3.89
C GLU A 226 9.60 -7.43 -2.52
N TRP A 227 10.75 -7.41 -1.85
CA TRP A 227 10.91 -6.79 -0.52
C TRP A 227 11.51 -5.37 -0.58
N GLU A 228 11.63 -4.80 -1.77
CA GLU A 228 12.06 -3.41 -2.00
C GLU A 228 11.16 -2.45 -1.21
N HIS A 229 9.84 -2.56 -1.37
CA HIS A 229 8.86 -1.76 -0.62
C HIS A 229 8.94 -1.96 0.91
N ALA A 230 9.19 -3.19 1.37
CA ALA A 230 9.41 -3.43 2.79
C ALA A 230 10.70 -2.73 3.28
N GLY A 231 11.76 -2.77 2.47
CA GLY A 231 12.99 -2.01 2.68
C GLY A 231 12.71 -0.52 2.94
N ASP A 232 11.85 0.07 2.11
CA ASP A 232 11.45 1.48 2.17
C ASP A 232 10.58 1.79 3.40
N LEU A 233 9.54 0.98 3.67
CA LEU A 233 8.64 1.12 4.82
C LEU A 233 9.36 1.00 6.17
N PHE A 234 10.43 0.20 6.23
CA PHE A 234 11.19 -0.05 7.44
C PHE A 234 12.54 0.66 7.50
N ASN A 235 12.95 1.36 6.43
CA ASN A 235 14.30 1.92 6.25
C ASN A 235 15.37 0.85 6.54
N THR A 236 15.40 -0.22 5.76
CA THR A 236 16.34 -1.35 5.92
C THR A 236 17.08 -1.62 4.61
N GLN A 237 17.63 -0.56 4.04
CA GLN A 237 18.19 -0.55 2.69
C GLN A 237 19.72 -0.65 2.68
N GLY A 238 20.37 -0.68 3.85
CA GLY A 238 21.83 -0.71 4.02
C GLY A 238 22.46 0.68 4.04
N SER A 239 21.70 1.71 4.40
CA SER A 239 22.17 3.09 4.50
C SER A 239 22.59 3.46 5.92
N THR A 240 23.29 4.58 6.08
CA THR A 240 23.57 5.18 7.40
C THR A 240 22.34 5.72 8.11
N HIS A 241 21.17 5.76 7.43
CA HIS A 241 19.90 6.24 7.95
C HIS A 241 18.90 5.08 8.18
N ASP A 242 19.37 3.84 8.15
CA ASP A 242 18.53 2.67 8.36
C ASP A 242 17.84 2.72 9.74
N GLY A 243 16.53 2.53 9.73
CA GLY A 243 15.67 2.57 10.90
C GLY A 243 15.13 3.95 11.27
N ASP A 244 15.52 5.03 10.59
CA ASP A 244 14.97 6.37 10.84
C ASP A 244 13.45 6.44 10.61
N PHE A 245 12.82 7.55 11.00
CA PHE A 245 11.42 7.81 10.70
C PHE A 245 11.26 8.67 9.44
N ASN A 246 10.10 8.53 8.79
CA ASN A 246 9.71 9.34 7.64
C ASN A 246 8.48 10.19 7.98
N TYR A 247 8.32 11.28 7.24
CA TYR A 247 7.08 12.06 7.18
C TYR A 247 6.18 11.47 6.10
N PHE A 248 4.88 11.31 6.37
CA PHE A 248 3.97 10.52 5.55
C PHE A 248 2.77 11.32 5.03
N GLY A 249 2.35 10.96 3.82
CA GLY A 249 1.12 11.39 3.17
C GLY A 249 0.59 10.30 2.23
N LEU A 250 -0.73 10.26 2.02
CA LEU A 250 -1.37 9.31 1.12
C LEU A 250 -2.11 10.09 0.01
N SER A 251 -2.05 9.58 -1.21
CA SER A 251 -2.92 10.05 -2.29
C SER A 251 -3.37 8.90 -3.17
N ILE A 252 -4.35 9.17 -4.04
CA ILE A 252 -4.89 8.19 -4.96
C ILE A 252 -5.01 8.84 -6.33
N SER A 253 -4.56 8.16 -7.38
CA SER A 253 -4.89 8.49 -8.77
C SER A 253 -5.76 7.39 -9.38
N LEU A 254 -6.57 7.71 -10.39
CA LEU A 254 -7.38 6.74 -11.13
C LEU A 254 -7.15 6.96 -12.61
N ILE A 255 -6.76 5.90 -13.30
CA ILE A 255 -6.71 5.86 -14.75
C ILE A 255 -7.64 4.74 -15.18
N ASP A 256 -8.63 5.07 -16.02
CA ASP A 256 -9.70 4.18 -16.45
C ASP A 256 -10.43 3.54 -15.26
N HIS A 257 -10.21 2.24 -15.02
CA HIS A 257 -10.82 1.47 -13.94
C HIS A 257 -9.79 1.00 -12.90
N VAL A 258 -8.56 1.53 -12.92
CA VAL A 258 -7.49 1.15 -12.00
C VAL A 258 -7.07 2.37 -11.18
N TYR A 259 -7.31 2.33 -9.87
CA TYR A 259 -6.74 3.33 -8.97
C TYR A 259 -5.41 2.86 -8.40
N SER A 260 -4.47 3.79 -8.31
CA SER A 260 -3.17 3.63 -7.69
C SER A 260 -3.17 4.35 -6.35
N LEU A 261 -2.86 3.63 -5.28
CA LEU A 261 -2.62 4.16 -3.95
C LEU A 261 -1.14 4.55 -3.87
N HIS A 262 -0.85 5.83 -3.61
CA HIS A 262 0.50 6.36 -3.50
C HIS A 262 0.84 6.59 -2.03
N PHE A 263 1.71 5.75 -1.49
CA PHE A 263 2.21 5.80 -0.13
C PHE A 263 3.46 6.68 -0.13
N ILE A 264 3.28 7.96 0.15
CA ILE A 264 4.38 8.93 0.05
C ILE A 264 5.03 9.10 1.40
N SER A 265 6.33 8.85 1.45
CA SER A 265 7.16 9.09 2.62
C SER A 265 8.38 9.92 2.27
N VAL A 266 8.68 10.94 3.08
CA VAL A 266 9.91 11.73 2.96
C VAL A 266 10.78 11.43 4.17
N PRO A 267 11.96 10.81 3.99
CA PRO A 267 12.84 10.49 5.10
C PRO A 267 13.26 11.73 5.90
N ASN A 268 13.37 11.59 7.23
CA ASN A 268 13.78 12.70 8.08
C ASN A 268 15.16 13.28 7.69
N PHE A 269 16.11 12.43 7.28
CA PHE A 269 17.42 12.89 6.82
C PHE A 269 17.33 13.74 5.53
N VAL A 270 16.36 13.46 4.65
CA VAL A 270 16.11 14.26 3.45
C VAL A 270 15.62 15.65 3.85
N VAL A 271 14.70 15.73 4.81
CA VAL A 271 14.17 17.01 5.33
C VAL A 271 15.28 17.85 5.97
N ASN A 272 16.22 17.23 6.66
CA ASN A 272 17.30 17.95 7.38
C ASN A 272 18.56 18.20 6.52
N SER A 273 18.57 17.76 5.26
CA SER A 273 19.73 17.88 4.38
C SER A 273 19.64 19.12 3.49
N LYS A 274 20.66 19.98 3.52
CA LYS A 274 20.78 21.12 2.57
C LYS A 274 20.96 20.68 1.11
N THR A 275 21.38 19.44 0.88
CA THR A 275 21.55 18.87 -0.45
C THR A 275 20.20 18.55 -1.09
N TYR A 276 19.28 18.01 -0.28
CA TYR A 276 17.99 17.49 -0.76
C TYR A 276 16.82 18.44 -0.47
N ASN A 277 16.81 19.15 0.66
CA ASN A 277 15.76 20.09 1.01
C ASN A 277 16.16 21.53 0.63
N ARG A 278 15.46 22.10 -0.35
CA ARG A 278 15.62 23.50 -0.75
C ARG A 278 14.64 24.44 -0.05
N ASN A 279 13.42 23.97 0.19
CA ASN A 279 12.37 24.70 0.90
C ASN A 279 11.13 23.84 1.22
N PHE A 280 11.25 22.51 1.19
CA PHE A 280 10.19 21.60 1.59
C PHE A 280 9.78 21.84 3.03
N LYS A 281 8.47 21.95 3.25
CA LYS A 281 7.86 22.14 4.57
C LYS A 281 7.18 20.84 4.96
N ILE A 282 7.25 20.46 6.24
CA ILE A 282 6.56 19.30 6.81
C ILE A 282 5.14 19.66 7.25
#